data_AF-B9N3N9-F1
#
_entry.id   AF-B9N3N9-F1
#
_cell.length_a   1.000
_cell.length_b   1.000
_cell.length_c   1.000
_cell.angle_alpha   90.00
_cell.angle_beta   90.00
_cell.angle_gamma   90.00
#
_symmetry.space_group_name_H-M   'P 1'
#
loop_
_entity.id
_entity.type
_entity.pdbx_description
1 polymer ?
#
loop_
_entity_poly.entity_id
_entity_poly.type
_entity_poly.pdbx_seq_one_letter_code
_entity_poly.pdbx_strand_id
1 'polypeptide(L)'
;MGDRADRLSQSVREIGHMGRAVGQDFVWHMSNVQTWVSAALTDEKTCLDGFSSHLMDGNVKAAIKLRITNVAQVTSNALALVTRFASRHRAKNS
;
A
#
# COMPACT_ATOMS: atom_id res chain seq x y z
N MET A 1 -14.99 4.24 -5.69
CA MET A 1 -13.61 4.69 -5.46
C MET A 1 -13.32 4.44 -3.99
N GLY A 2 -12.71 3.31 -3.65
CA GLY A 2 -12.32 3.03 -2.26
C GLY A 2 -11.13 3.91 -1.90
N ASP A 3 -11.18 4.55 -0.74
CA ASP A 3 -10.12 5.40 -0.22
C ASP A 3 -8.85 4.54 0.01
N ARG A 4 -7.65 5.14 -0.01
CA ARG A 4 -6.41 4.47 0.40
C ARG A 4 -6.54 3.81 1.76
N ALA A 5 -7.28 4.46 2.66
CA ALA A 5 -7.59 3.92 3.98
C ALA A 5 -8.32 2.58 3.88
N ASP A 6 -9.23 2.42 2.92
CA ASP A 6 -9.92 1.15 2.65
C ASP A 6 -8.91 0.10 2.21
N ARG A 7 -8.02 0.45 1.26
CA ARG A 7 -7.02 -0.46 0.70
C ARG A 7 -6.00 -0.96 1.71
N LEU A 8 -5.54 -0.06 2.57
CA LEU A 8 -4.67 -0.41 3.69
C LEU A 8 -5.43 -1.26 4.71
N SER A 9 -6.69 -0.92 5.03
CA SER A 9 -7.52 -1.73 5.92
C SER A 9 -7.74 -3.15 5.39
N GLN A 10 -7.93 -3.29 4.08
CA GLN A 10 -8.09 -4.59 3.43
C GLN A 10 -6.78 -5.39 3.44
N SER A 11 -5.64 -4.72 3.26
CA SER A 11 -4.31 -5.33 3.41
C SER A 11 -4.10 -5.88 4.82
N VAL A 12 -4.51 -5.13 5.86
CA VAL A 12 -4.43 -5.57 7.26
C VAL A 12 -5.34 -6.79 7.52
N ARG A 13 -6.55 -6.81 6.95
CA ARG A 13 -7.47 -7.96 7.08
C ARG A 13 -6.88 -9.23 6.48
N GLU A 14 -6.30 -9.14 5.28
CA GLU A 14 -5.66 -10.27 4.61
C GLU A 14 -4.45 -10.80 5.40
N ILE A 15 -3.63 -9.92 5.97
CA ILE A 15 -2.54 -10.31 6.87
C ILE A 15 -3.08 -11.09 8.09
N GLY A 16 -4.24 -10.70 8.63
CA GLY A 16 -4.93 -11.42 9.71
C GLY A 16 -5.33 -12.85 9.31
N HIS A 17 -5.80 -13.05 8.08
CA HIS A 17 -6.16 -14.37 7.55
C HIS A 17 -4.94 -15.26 7.28
N MET A 18 -3.80 -14.66 6.94
CA MET A 18 -2.55 -15.39 6.68
C MET A 18 -1.97 -16.11 7.91
N GLY A 19 -2.30 -15.70 9.14
CA GLY A 19 -1.74 -16.30 10.36
C GLY A 19 -2.02 -17.79 10.53
N ARG A 20 -3.00 -18.33 9.79
CA ARG A 20 -3.36 -19.77 9.77
C ARG A 20 -3.32 -20.39 8.37
N ALA A 21 -3.03 -19.60 7.34
CA ALA A 21 -3.05 -20.06 5.95
C ALA A 21 -1.74 -20.78 5.59
N VAL A 22 -1.82 -21.85 4.81
CA VAL A 22 -0.67 -22.65 4.36
C VAL A 22 -0.77 -22.89 2.86
N GLY A 23 0.36 -23.12 2.20
CA GLY A 23 0.39 -23.46 0.77
C GLY A 23 -0.30 -22.41 -0.12
N GLN A 24 -1.25 -22.84 -0.93
CA GLN A 24 -1.93 -22.02 -1.94
C GLN A 24 -2.75 -20.86 -1.34
N ASP A 25 -3.40 -21.07 -0.19
CA ASP A 25 -4.20 -20.05 0.49
C ASP A 25 -3.32 -18.89 0.98
N PHE A 26 -2.14 -19.21 1.51
CA PHE A 26 -1.15 -18.19 1.88
C PHE A 26 -0.71 -17.36 0.67
N VAL A 27 -0.46 -18.01 -0.47
CA VAL A 27 -0.06 -17.33 -1.72
C VAL A 27 -1.17 -16.41 -2.22
N TRP A 28 -2.43 -16.85 -2.15
CA TRP A 28 -3.59 -16.05 -2.55
C TRP A 28 -3.73 -14.79 -1.69
N HIS A 29 -3.76 -14.94 -0.36
CA HIS A 29 -3.85 -13.80 0.56
C HIS A 29 -2.67 -12.83 0.40
N MET A 30 -1.46 -13.36 0.23
CA MET A 30 -0.27 -12.54 -0.01
C MET A 30 -0.36 -11.71 -1.31
N SER A 31 -0.88 -12.31 -2.39
CA SER A 31 -1.10 -11.62 -3.66
C SER A 31 -2.11 -10.48 -3.53
N ASN A 32 -3.16 -10.67 -2.71
CA ASN A 32 -4.09 -9.60 -2.35
C ASN A 32 -3.35 -8.49 -1.60
N VAL A 33 -2.64 -8.79 -0.51
CA VAL A 33 -1.88 -7.75 0.23
C VAL A 33 -0.99 -6.93 -0.71
N GLN A 34 -0.22 -7.58 -1.58
CA GLN A 34 0.63 -6.87 -2.55
C GLN A 34 -0.16 -5.96 -3.49
N THR A 35 -1.28 -6.43 -4.03
CA THR A 35 -2.12 -5.65 -4.95
C THR A 35 -2.70 -4.41 -4.27
N TRP A 36 -3.16 -4.55 -3.03
CA TRP A 36 -3.89 -3.49 -2.35
C TRP A 36 -2.94 -2.42 -1.81
N VAL A 37 -1.79 -2.82 -1.26
CA VAL A 37 -0.70 -1.90 -0.89
C VAL A 37 -0.12 -1.18 -2.11
N SER A 38 0.14 -1.91 -3.21
CA SER A 38 0.74 -1.30 -4.41
C SER A 38 -0.09 -0.17 -4.97
N ALA A 39 -1.41 -0.32 -4.96
CA ALA A 39 -2.24 0.70 -5.54
C ALA A 39 -2.77 1.72 -4.50
N ALA A 40 -2.67 1.47 -3.19
CA ALA A 40 -2.67 2.56 -2.20
C ALA A 40 -1.53 3.54 -2.48
N LEU A 41 -0.33 3.03 -2.82
CA LEU A 41 0.82 3.86 -3.22
C LEU A 41 0.58 4.62 -4.55
N THR A 42 -0.10 3.99 -5.51
CA THR A 42 -0.51 4.68 -6.75
C THR A 42 -1.50 5.80 -6.46
N ASP A 43 -2.50 5.56 -5.61
CA ASP A 43 -3.50 6.56 -5.25
C ASP A 43 -2.81 7.77 -4.58
N GLU A 44 -1.76 7.55 -3.77
CA GLU A 44 -0.92 8.60 -3.16
C GLU A 44 -0.24 9.49 -4.19
N LYS A 45 0.38 8.88 -5.19
CA LYS A 45 1.04 9.60 -6.28
C LYS A 45 0.04 10.40 -7.11
N THR A 46 -1.05 9.77 -7.56
CA THR A 46 -2.06 10.43 -8.40
C THR A 46 -2.73 11.62 -7.70
N CYS A 47 -2.90 11.56 -6.38
CA CYS A 47 -3.45 12.68 -5.64
C CYS A 47 -2.49 13.85 -5.53
N LEU A 48 -1.19 13.59 -5.30
CA LEU A 48 -0.17 14.64 -5.40
C LEU A 48 -0.20 15.31 -6.77
N ASP A 49 -0.37 14.54 -7.84
CA ASP A 49 -0.48 15.05 -9.21
C ASP A 49 -1.75 15.88 -9.40
N GLY A 50 -2.88 15.51 -8.78
CA GLY A 50 -4.11 16.30 -8.78
C GLY A 50 -3.98 17.68 -8.11
N PHE A 51 -3.06 17.82 -7.16
CA PHE A 51 -2.73 19.09 -6.50
C PHE A 51 -1.67 19.91 -7.24
N SER A 52 -1.15 19.44 -8.37
CA SER A 52 -0.09 20.12 -9.12
C SER A 52 -0.55 21.42 -9.81
N SER A 53 -1.86 21.64 -9.97
CA SER A 53 -2.45 22.83 -10.58
C SER A 53 -2.03 24.15 -9.90
N HIS A 54 -2.04 25.24 -10.69
CA HIS A 54 -1.67 26.60 -10.28
C HIS A 54 -2.77 27.35 -9.50
N LEU A 55 -3.97 26.78 -9.39
CA LEU A 55 -5.14 27.44 -8.80
C LEU A 55 -5.23 27.35 -7.27
N MET A 56 -4.28 26.69 -6.59
CA MET A 56 -4.30 26.49 -5.14
C MET A 56 -3.26 27.33 -4.41
N ASP A 57 -3.63 27.78 -3.20
CA ASP A 57 -2.73 28.46 -2.29
C ASP A 57 -1.45 27.66 -2.02
N GLY A 58 -0.31 28.34 -2.08
CA GLY A 58 1.02 27.71 -2.01
C GLY A 58 1.29 27.03 -0.66
N ASN A 59 0.76 27.57 0.45
CA ASN A 59 0.96 27.00 1.77
C ASN A 59 0.08 25.76 1.97
N VAL A 60 -1.18 25.80 1.53
CA VAL A 60 -2.08 24.64 1.55
C VAL A 60 -1.51 23.50 0.70
N LYS A 61 -1.03 23.81 -0.51
CA LYS A 61 -0.39 22.84 -1.41
C LYS A 61 0.86 22.21 -0.79
N ALA A 62 1.71 23.01 -0.15
CA ALA A 62 2.92 22.51 0.52
C ALA A 62 2.59 21.57 1.69
N ALA A 63 1.61 21.93 2.52
CA ALA A 63 1.19 21.12 3.66
C ALA A 63 0.59 19.78 3.22
N ILE A 64 -0.26 19.78 2.18
CA ILE A 64 -0.85 18.56 1.61
C ILE A 64 0.24 17.67 0.99
N LYS A 65 1.15 18.27 0.22
CA LYS A 65 2.26 17.54 -0.40
C LYS A 65 3.13 16.84 0.64
N LEU A 66 3.51 17.54 1.70
CA LEU A 66 4.31 16.97 2.79
C LEU A 66 3.63 15.76 3.44
N ARG A 67 2.33 15.87 3.72
CA ARG A 67 1.54 14.77 4.32
C ARG A 67 1.49 13.57 3.40
N ILE A 68 1.09 13.75 2.13
CA ILE A 68 0.95 12.62 1.20
C ILE A 68 2.29 11.96 0.89
N THR A 69 3.38 12.73 0.76
CA THR A 69 4.73 12.18 0.59
C THR A 69 5.15 11.32 1.77
N ASN A 70 4.84 11.72 3.01
CA ASN A 70 5.14 10.92 4.18
C ASN A 70 4.38 9.58 4.15
N VAL A 71 3.07 9.60 3.87
CA VAL A 71 2.28 8.37 3.77
C VAL A 71 2.80 7.49 2.63
N ALA A 72 3.15 8.06 1.47
CA ALA A 72 3.76 7.33 0.36
C ALA A 72 5.07 6.64 0.73
N GLN A 73 5.89 7.27 1.55
CA GLN A 73 7.12 6.65 2.05
C GLN A 73 6.81 5.44 2.94
N VAL A 74 5.85 5.58 3.86
CA VAL A 74 5.44 4.49 4.77
C VAL A 74 4.78 3.34 3.98
N THR A 75 3.90 3.64 3.04
CA THR A 75 3.26 2.66 2.15
C THR A 75 4.29 1.93 1.30
N SER A 76 5.31 2.63 0.77
CA SER A 76 6.41 2.00 0.03
C SER A 76 7.25 1.08 0.93
N ASN A 77 7.52 1.48 2.17
CA ASN A 77 8.23 0.63 3.13
C ASN A 77 7.42 -0.64 3.43
N ALA A 78 6.11 -0.50 3.64
CA ALA A 78 5.21 -1.63 3.86
C ALA A 78 5.21 -2.59 2.65
N LEU A 79 5.15 -2.07 1.42
CA LEU A 79 5.22 -2.88 0.20
C LEU A 79 6.54 -3.66 0.10
N ALA A 80 7.66 -3.04 0.45
CA ALA A 80 8.97 -3.70 0.44
C ALA A 80 9.02 -4.84 1.47
N LEU A 81 8.49 -4.63 2.67
CA LEU A 81 8.42 -5.66 3.72
C LEU A 81 7.52 -6.83 3.31
N VAL A 82 6.32 -6.55 2.80
CA VAL A 82 5.38 -7.56 2.31
C VAL A 82 6.01 -8.38 1.19
N THR A 83 6.63 -7.72 0.22
CA THR A 83 7.28 -8.39 -0.92
C THR A 83 8.43 -9.29 -0.45
N ARG A 84 9.28 -8.80 0.45
CA ARG A 84 10.37 -9.60 1.01
C ARG A 84 9.86 -10.80 1.82
N PHE A 85 8.79 -10.61 2.57
CA PHE A 85 8.16 -11.69 3.35
C PHE A 85 7.55 -12.76 2.43
N ALA A 86 6.84 -12.35 1.38
CA ALA A 86 6.30 -13.23 0.34
C ALA A 86 7.40 -14.08 -0.32
N SER A 87 8.51 -13.45 -0.73
CA SER A 87 9.64 -14.13 -1.35
C SER A 87 10.27 -15.17 -0.41
N ARG A 88 10.45 -14.82 0.87
CA ARG A 88 11.01 -15.75 1.87
C ARG A 88 10.09 -16.94 2.14
N HIS A 89 8.78 -16.74 2.17
CA HIS A 89 7.82 -17.84 2.40
C HIS A 89 7.64 -18.74 1.17
N ARG A 90 7.69 -18.19 -0.05
CA ARG A 90 7.73 -19.03 -1.28
C ARG A 90 8.96 -19.93 -1.31
N ALA A 91 10.13 -19.40 -0.97
CA ALA A 91 11.39 -20.17 -0.95
C ALA A 91 11.42 -21.29 0.12
N LYS A 92 10.58 -21.21 1.16
CA LYS A 92 10.44 -22.26 2.18
C LYS A 92 9.42 -23.35 1.82
N ASN A 93 8.56 -23.09 0.84
CA ASN A 93 7.49 -24.00 0.40
C ASN A 93 7.79 -24.63 -0.98
N SER A 94 8.98 -24.41 -1.54
CA SER A 94 9.55 -25.15 -2.69
C SER A 94 10.53 -26.19 -2.18
#